data_AF-A0A6D2L3F3-F1
#
_entry.id   AF-A0A6D2L3F3-F1
#
_cell.length_a   1.000
_cell.length_b   1.000
_cell.length_c   1.000
_cell.angle_alpha   90.00
_cell.angle_beta   90.00
_cell.angle_gamma   90.00
#
_symmetry.space_group_name_H-M   'P 1'
#
loop_
_entity.id
_entity.type
_entity.pdbx_description
1 polymer ?
#
loop_
_entity_poly.entity_id
_entity_poly.type
_entity_poly.pdbx_seq_one_letter_code
_entity_poly.pdbx_strand_id
1 'polypeptide(L)'
;MGIIRRQYYQTAKEVVVVFYAKGKSGVHVDFSEESVDVFIQLSGGEETYVRKTKLSGKIIKEKSRFEVFPTKIEIHLAKEDELNWSSLEHDKKPSILSMGVVKIMSNYWSIQEARKKHGEQLKHTKDQMGKRDILSFDVEKRKREPEAKDETIKTLNEDIQMLREELKKHELNLKREQEANVETNKKLQEEIENLGEEMEKREGELEKIKGEQVLKDETNKKLQEEIQNLGEEMEKREGELEKIKGEQVLKDETITKLNEEIKKLGEELQMEKHGLPEIMSNSTLQKAVDRLPEWLKSIMAPKGAVTGAELGV
;
A
#
# COMPACT_ATOMS: atom_id res chain seq x y z
N MET A 1 -3.85 1.87 4.70
CA MET A 1 -5.12 2.61 4.77
C MET A 1 -5.44 2.85 6.25
N GLY A 2 -5.53 4.10 6.71
CA GLY A 2 -5.83 4.38 8.12
C GLY A 2 -7.28 4.00 8.44
N ILE A 3 -7.50 3.19 9.48
CA ILE A 3 -8.84 2.82 9.93
C ILE A 3 -9.52 4.06 10.52
N ILE A 4 -10.62 4.52 9.90
CA ILE A 4 -11.45 5.61 10.43
C ILE A 4 -12.50 5.01 11.35
N ARG A 5 -12.39 5.29 12.66
CA ARG A 5 -13.36 4.84 13.67
C ARG A 5 -14.52 5.84 13.77
N ARG A 6 -15.75 5.32 13.87
CA ARG A 6 -16.98 6.13 14.04
C ARG A 6 -17.65 5.84 15.38
N GLN A 7 -18.17 6.87 16.01
CA GLN A 7 -19.07 6.79 17.16
C GLN A 7 -20.21 7.79 17.00
N TYR A 8 -21.31 7.59 17.69
CA TYR A 8 -22.33 8.62 17.81
C TYR A 8 -22.94 8.60 19.21
N TYR A 9 -23.46 9.75 19.62
CA TYR A 9 -24.26 9.91 20.83
C TYR A 9 -25.42 10.85 20.52
N GLN A 10 -26.45 10.86 21.36
CA GLN A 10 -27.63 11.69 21.12
C GLN A 10 -28.20 12.25 22.42
N THR A 11 -28.87 13.38 22.27
CA THR A 11 -29.77 13.98 23.24
C THR A 11 -31.19 13.97 22.68
N ALA A 12 -32.14 14.56 23.42
CA ALA A 12 -33.49 14.75 22.90
C ALA A 12 -33.52 15.63 21.63
N LYS A 13 -32.57 16.56 21.47
CA LYS A 13 -32.62 17.60 20.42
C LYS A 13 -31.55 17.46 19.35
N GLU A 14 -30.52 16.67 19.59
CA GLU A 14 -29.34 16.61 18.72
C GLU A 14 -28.76 15.19 18.69
N VAL A 15 -28.25 14.78 17.53
CA VAL A 15 -27.37 13.60 17.38
C VAL A 15 -25.99 14.11 17.00
N VAL A 16 -24.95 13.65 17.70
CA VAL A 16 -23.57 13.98 17.36
C VAL A 16 -22.87 12.73 16.85
N VAL A 17 -22.31 12.81 15.65
CA VAL A 17 -21.54 11.74 15.01
C VAL A 17 -20.08 12.14 14.98
N VAL A 18 -19.21 11.28 15.51
CA VAL A 18 -17.77 11.53 15.64
C VAL A 18 -17.00 10.56 14.74
N PHE A 19 -16.16 11.11 13.87
CA PHE A 19 -15.20 10.37 13.05
C PHE A 19 -13.79 10.64 13.56
N TYR A 20 -13.06 9.60 13.96
CA TYR A 20 -11.66 9.71 14.36
C TYR A 20 -10.76 9.49 13.14
N ALA A 21 -10.11 10.58 12.69
CA ALA A 21 -9.25 10.60 11.51
C ALA A 21 -8.09 11.58 11.72
N LYS A 22 -6.86 11.08 11.68
CA LYS A 22 -5.62 11.89 11.74
C LYS A 22 -5.10 12.15 10.33
N GLY A 23 -4.40 13.26 10.14
CA GLY A 23 -3.80 13.60 8.84
C GLY A 23 -4.87 13.80 7.77
N LYS A 24 -5.81 14.72 8.02
CA LYS A 24 -6.86 15.10 7.06
C LYS A 24 -6.46 16.41 6.38
N SER A 25 -6.50 16.41 5.06
CA SER A 25 -6.21 17.59 4.23
C SER A 25 -7.48 18.32 3.79
N GLY A 26 -8.62 17.61 3.72
CA GLY A 26 -9.93 18.17 3.37
C GLY A 26 -11.07 17.38 4.00
N VAL A 27 -12.12 18.08 4.41
CA VAL A 27 -13.36 17.49 4.94
C VAL A 27 -14.54 18.25 4.37
N HIS A 28 -15.50 17.52 3.82
CA HIS A 28 -16.77 18.05 3.34
C HIS A 28 -17.92 17.20 3.90
N VAL A 29 -19.02 17.85 4.28
CA VAL A 29 -20.20 17.18 4.83
C VAL A 29 -21.44 17.77 4.17
N ASP A 30 -22.24 16.91 3.54
CA ASP A 30 -23.51 17.28 2.94
C ASP A 30 -24.67 16.82 3.82
N PHE A 31 -25.51 17.79 4.18
CA PHE A 31 -26.73 17.57 4.95
C PHE A 31 -27.97 17.56 4.04
N SER A 32 -28.85 16.59 4.31
CA SER A 32 -30.18 16.42 3.73
C SER A 32 -31.17 16.19 4.87
N GLU A 33 -32.48 16.35 4.61
CA GLU A 33 -33.53 16.16 5.62
C GLU A 33 -33.48 14.76 6.28
N GLU A 34 -33.02 13.72 5.56
CA GLU A 34 -33.00 12.34 6.05
C GLU A 34 -31.63 11.66 5.89
N SER A 35 -30.59 12.40 5.52
CA SER A 35 -29.27 11.81 5.30
C SER A 35 -28.12 12.76 5.59
N VAL A 36 -26.98 12.17 5.93
CA VAL A 36 -25.70 12.86 6.03
C VAL A 36 -24.63 12.11 5.25
N ASP A 37 -23.96 12.83 4.36
CA ASP A 37 -22.90 12.32 3.51
C ASP A 37 -21.58 12.99 3.91
N VAL A 38 -20.56 12.18 4.21
CA VAL A 38 -19.27 12.62 4.77
C VAL A 38 -18.15 12.25 3.82
N PHE A 39 -17.33 13.24 3.47
CA PHE A 39 -16.18 13.11 2.56
C PHE A 39 -14.91 13.55 3.30
N ILE A 40 -13.93 12.66 3.44
CA ILE A 40 -12.68 12.91 4.16
C ILE A 40 -11.49 12.59 3.26
N GLN A 41 -10.67 13.59 2.98
CA GLN A 41 -9.41 13.44 2.24
C GLN A 41 -8.26 13.34 3.24
N LEU A 42 -7.44 12.29 3.10
CA LEU A 42 -6.30 12.03 3.98
C LEU A 42 -5.00 12.53 3.34
N SER A 43 -4.14 13.19 4.12
CA SER A 43 -2.82 13.65 3.70
C SER A 43 -1.89 12.46 3.53
N GLY A 44 -1.69 12.04 2.27
CA GLY A 44 -0.84 10.90 1.90
C GLY A 44 -1.52 9.83 1.04
N GLY A 45 -2.78 10.02 0.61
CA GLY A 45 -3.46 9.15 -0.35
C GLY A 45 -4.26 9.93 -1.39
N GLU A 46 -4.45 9.35 -2.56
CA GLU A 46 -5.33 9.91 -3.61
C GLU A 46 -6.82 9.66 -3.32
N GLU A 47 -7.14 8.65 -2.51
CA GLU A 47 -8.52 8.24 -2.24
C GLU A 47 -9.21 9.08 -1.15
N THR A 48 -10.45 9.48 -1.44
CA THR A 48 -11.34 10.16 -0.49
C THR A 48 -12.23 9.13 0.20
N TYR A 49 -12.22 9.12 1.54
CA TYR A 49 -13.17 8.33 2.30
C TYR A 49 -14.57 8.94 2.15
N VAL A 50 -15.52 8.16 1.63
CA VAL A 50 -16.92 8.58 1.43
C VAL A 50 -17.84 7.71 2.28
N ARG A 51 -18.68 8.35 3.11
CA ARG A 51 -19.70 7.67 3.90
C ARG A 51 -21.04 8.35 3.74
N LYS A 52 -21.99 7.64 3.12
CA LYS A 52 -23.39 8.06 3.02
C LYS A 52 -24.23 7.37 4.09
N THR A 53 -24.99 8.14 4.86
CA THR A 53 -25.75 7.61 6.00
C THR A 53 -27.20 8.06 5.89
N LYS A 54 -28.13 7.12 5.71
CA LYS A 54 -29.57 7.38 5.82
C LYS A 54 -29.97 7.33 7.29
N LEU A 55 -30.50 8.43 7.79
CA LEU A 55 -30.77 8.64 9.22
C LEU A 55 -32.09 8.00 9.64
N SER A 56 -32.17 7.54 10.89
CA SER A 56 -33.39 6.94 11.46
C SER A 56 -34.56 7.92 11.60
N GLY A 57 -34.26 9.21 11.68
CA GLY A 57 -35.25 10.29 11.73
C GLY A 57 -34.79 11.50 10.92
N LYS A 58 -35.68 12.49 10.85
CA LYS A 58 -35.43 13.72 10.10
C LYS A 58 -34.58 14.72 10.88
N ILE A 59 -33.81 15.51 10.16
CA ILE A 59 -32.95 16.57 10.72
C ILE A 59 -33.30 17.93 10.12
N ILE A 60 -33.03 18.98 10.90
CA ILE A 60 -33.10 20.37 10.46
C ILE A 60 -31.73 20.71 9.86
N LYS A 61 -31.64 20.71 8.53
CA LYS A 61 -30.39 20.95 7.79
C LYS A 61 -29.72 22.26 8.21
N GLU A 62 -30.50 23.33 8.35
CA GLU A 62 -30.02 24.69 8.64
C GLU A 62 -29.42 24.84 10.05
N LYS A 63 -29.77 23.91 10.96
CA LYS A 63 -29.26 23.87 12.34
C LYS A 63 -28.18 22.80 12.54
N SER A 64 -27.93 22.00 11.52
CA SER A 64 -26.90 20.96 11.54
C SER A 64 -25.56 21.56 11.11
N ARG A 65 -24.46 21.12 11.73
CA ARG A 65 -23.12 21.68 11.51
C ARG A 65 -22.05 20.61 11.68
N PHE A 66 -20.82 20.91 11.27
CA PHE A 66 -19.68 20.03 11.56
C PHE A 66 -18.45 20.85 11.96
N GLU A 67 -17.62 20.24 12.79
CA GLU A 67 -16.39 20.83 13.31
C GLU A 67 -15.23 19.86 13.07
N VAL A 68 -14.10 20.41 12.61
CA VAL A 68 -12.91 19.64 12.22
C VAL A 68 -11.82 19.90 13.25
N PHE A 69 -11.43 18.87 14.00
CA PHE A 69 -10.36 18.91 15.01
C PHE A 69 -9.11 18.23 14.49
N PRO A 70 -7.92 18.33 15.12
CA PRO A 70 -6.73 17.63 14.62
C PRO A 70 -6.90 16.11 14.49
N THR A 71 -7.56 15.46 15.45
CA THR A 71 -7.70 14.00 15.53
C THR A 71 -9.09 13.46 15.19
N LYS A 72 -10.09 14.33 15.09
CA LYS A 72 -11.50 13.94 14.88
C LYS A 72 -12.29 14.95 14.06
N ILE A 73 -13.50 14.57 13.68
CA ILE A 73 -14.50 15.41 13.04
C ILE A 73 -15.79 15.15 13.81
N GLU A 74 -16.47 16.20 14.24
CA GLU A 74 -17.74 16.11 14.95
C GLU A 74 -18.84 16.69 14.08
N ILE A 75 -19.90 15.92 13.87
CA ILE A 75 -21.04 16.29 13.04
C ILE A 75 -22.26 16.35 13.95
N HIS A 76 -22.81 17.54 14.06
CA HIS A 76 -23.94 17.90 14.90
C HIS A 76 -25.20 17.94 14.04
N LEU A 77 -26.13 17.01 14.29
CA LEU A 77 -27.38 16.88 13.58
C LEU A 77 -28.53 17.34 14.48
N ALA A 78 -29.16 18.46 14.14
CA ALA A 78 -30.33 18.94 14.86
C ALA A 78 -31.54 18.09 14.47
N LYS A 79 -32.19 17.43 15.45
CA LYS A 79 -33.36 16.59 15.16
C LYS A 79 -34.58 17.46 14.84
N GLU A 80 -35.44 16.98 13.95
CA GLU A 80 -36.74 17.61 13.68
C GLU A 80 -37.77 17.26 14.77
N ASP A 81 -37.71 16.03 15.29
CA ASP A 81 -38.53 15.54 16.39
C ASP A 81 -37.69 15.25 17.65
N GLU A 82 -38.32 15.31 18.83
CA GLU A 82 -37.65 14.97 20.10
C GLU A 82 -37.61 13.44 20.35
N LEU A 83 -37.72 12.63 19.28
CA LEU A 83 -37.70 11.17 19.40
C LEU A 83 -36.28 10.66 19.62
N ASN A 84 -36.17 9.64 20.47
CA ASN A 84 -34.90 8.97 20.73
C ASN A 84 -34.67 7.90 19.66
N TRP A 85 -33.57 7.98 18.92
CA TRP A 85 -33.30 7.07 17.81
C TRP A 85 -32.70 5.76 18.34
N SER A 86 -33.27 4.60 18.01
CA SER A 86 -32.72 3.29 18.42
C SER A 86 -31.40 2.96 17.74
N SER A 87 -31.15 3.57 16.58
CA SER A 87 -29.94 3.46 15.77
C SER A 87 -29.71 4.78 15.03
N LEU A 88 -28.47 5.08 14.66
CA LEU A 88 -28.17 6.22 13.77
C LEU A 88 -28.73 6.00 12.35
N GLU A 89 -28.64 4.76 11.86
CA GLU A 89 -29.01 4.39 10.49
C GLU A 89 -30.41 3.77 10.46
N HIS A 90 -31.21 4.15 9.45
CA HIS A 90 -32.56 3.62 9.27
C HIS A 90 -32.52 2.14 8.89
N ASP A 91 -32.80 1.26 9.85
CA ASP A 91 -32.99 -0.17 9.58
C ASP A 91 -34.35 -0.40 8.92
N LYS A 92 -34.37 -1.05 7.75
CA LYS A 92 -35.54 -1.29 6.90
C LYS A 92 -36.67 -2.14 7.52
N LYS A 93 -36.62 -2.50 8.81
CA LYS A 93 -37.67 -3.28 9.48
C LYS A 93 -38.46 -2.38 10.43
N PRO A 94 -39.60 -1.77 10.01
CA PRO A 94 -40.52 -1.22 10.99
C PRO A 94 -41.02 -2.37 11.88
N SER A 95 -40.77 -2.25 13.18
CA SER A 95 -41.26 -3.20 14.19
C SER A 95 -42.78 -3.25 14.15
N ILE A 96 -43.36 -4.41 13.79
CA ILE A 96 -44.81 -4.66 13.69
C ILE A 96 -45.52 -4.39 15.03
N LEU A 97 -44.79 -4.50 16.15
CA LEU A 97 -45.27 -4.11 17.48
C LEU A 97 -45.71 -2.64 17.54
N SER A 98 -45.07 -1.76 16.77
CA SER A 98 -45.48 -0.35 16.67
C SER A 98 -46.84 -0.19 15.98
N MET A 99 -47.12 -0.98 14.93
CA MET A 99 -48.40 -0.92 14.20
C MET A 99 -49.57 -1.47 15.00
N GLY A 100 -49.38 -2.58 15.73
CA GLY A 100 -50.40 -3.14 16.61
C GLY A 100 -50.77 -2.18 17.74
N VAL A 101 -49.77 -1.56 18.38
CA VAL A 101 -49.98 -0.55 19.43
C VAL A 101 -50.66 0.70 18.86
N VAL A 102 -50.28 1.17 17.67
CA VAL A 102 -50.92 2.32 17.01
C VAL A 102 -52.40 2.04 16.72
N LYS A 103 -52.75 0.83 16.26
CA LYS A 103 -54.14 0.46 15.98
C LYS A 103 -54.99 0.37 17.25
N ILE A 104 -54.45 -0.20 18.33
CA ILE A 104 -55.10 -0.24 19.65
C ILE A 104 -55.33 1.18 20.18
N MET A 105 -54.31 2.04 20.10
CA MET A 105 -54.39 3.43 20.55
C MET A 105 -55.41 4.24 19.74
N SER A 106 -55.49 4.01 18.43
CA SER A 106 -56.49 4.63 17.55
C SER A 106 -57.93 4.20 17.89
N ASN A 107 -58.15 2.91 18.12
CA ASN A 107 -59.45 2.39 18.54
C ASN A 107 -59.86 2.92 19.92
N TYR A 108 -58.91 2.97 20.86
CA TYR A 108 -59.13 3.54 22.19
C TYR A 108 -59.56 5.00 22.12
N TRP A 109 -58.85 5.84 21.34
CA TRP A 109 -59.19 7.25 21.16
C TRP A 109 -60.59 7.45 20.55
N SER A 110 -60.92 6.65 19.54
CA SER A 110 -62.24 6.67 18.87
C SER A 110 -63.38 6.33 19.85
N ILE A 111 -63.17 5.35 20.73
CA ILE A 111 -64.13 4.96 21.76
C ILE A 111 -64.30 6.07 22.81
N GLN A 112 -63.21 6.76 23.19
CA GLN A 112 -63.29 7.87 24.16
C GLN A 112 -64.08 9.05 23.61
N GLU A 113 -63.89 9.40 22.34
CA GLU A 113 -64.67 10.45 21.69
C GLU A 113 -66.15 10.11 21.58
N ALA A 114 -66.48 8.85 21.23
CA ALA A 114 -67.85 8.38 21.19
C ALA A 114 -68.53 8.46 22.57
N ARG A 115 -67.82 8.09 23.64
CA ARG A 115 -68.31 8.20 25.03
C ARG A 115 -68.59 9.64 25.43
N LYS A 116 -67.71 10.58 25.05
CA LYS A 116 -67.87 12.00 25.34
C LYS A 116 -69.11 12.57 24.65
N LYS A 117 -69.26 12.33 23.34
CA LYS A 117 -70.42 12.78 22.55
C LYS A 117 -71.73 12.19 23.08
N HIS A 118 -71.75 10.90 23.40
CA HIS A 118 -72.93 10.25 23.97
C HIS A 118 -73.28 10.82 25.37
N GLY A 119 -72.29 11.13 26.20
CA GLY A 119 -72.50 11.79 27.50
C GLY A 119 -73.10 13.19 27.40
N GLU A 120 -72.72 13.96 26.39
CA GLU A 120 -73.27 15.29 26.10
C GLU A 120 -74.72 15.20 25.59
N GLN A 121 -75.00 14.25 24.69
CA GLN A 121 -76.36 13.96 24.21
C GLN A 121 -77.29 13.53 25.36
N LEU A 122 -76.80 12.68 26.27
CA LEU A 122 -77.54 12.22 27.45
C LEU A 122 -77.95 13.35 28.38
N LYS A 123 -77.07 14.33 28.61
CA LYS A 123 -77.37 15.51 29.44
C LYS A 123 -78.49 16.34 28.80
N HIS A 124 -78.33 16.67 27.52
CA HIS A 124 -79.30 17.47 26.79
C HIS A 124 -80.69 16.82 26.73
N THR A 125 -80.74 15.49 26.58
CA THR A 125 -82.00 14.74 26.54
C THR A 125 -82.68 14.71 27.92
N LYS A 126 -81.92 14.55 29.00
CA LYS A 126 -82.46 14.53 30.38
C LYS A 126 -82.98 15.89 30.83
N ASP A 127 -82.35 16.99 30.42
CA ASP A 127 -82.77 18.36 30.76
C ASP A 127 -84.13 18.72 30.13
N GLN A 128 -84.57 18.00 29.10
CA GLN A 128 -85.86 18.18 28.40
C GLN A 128 -86.97 17.24 28.91
N MET A 129 -86.69 16.31 29.83
CA MET A 129 -87.62 15.27 30.29
C MET A 129 -88.21 15.54 31.69
N GLY A 130 -89.45 15.09 31.94
CA GLY A 130 -90.06 15.13 33.27
C GLY A 130 -89.47 14.06 34.22
N LYS A 131 -89.61 14.25 35.54
CA LYS A 131 -89.00 13.35 36.56
C LYS A 131 -89.36 11.86 36.40
N ARG A 132 -90.57 11.53 35.94
CA ARG A 132 -90.98 10.13 35.67
C ARG A 132 -90.29 9.56 34.44
N ASP A 133 -90.11 10.37 33.40
CA ASP A 133 -89.52 9.98 32.12
C ASP A 133 -88.01 9.76 32.24
N ILE A 134 -87.33 10.55 33.09
CA ILE A 134 -85.92 10.36 33.45
C ILE A 134 -85.71 9.00 34.13
N LEU A 135 -86.64 8.58 35.00
CA LEU A 135 -86.55 7.31 35.70
C LEU A 135 -86.68 6.11 34.75
N SER A 136 -87.64 6.16 33.80
CA SER A 136 -87.76 5.14 32.75
C SER A 136 -86.54 5.11 31.83
N PHE A 137 -85.97 6.27 31.50
CA PHE A 137 -84.76 6.38 30.69
C PHE A 137 -83.54 5.76 31.39
N ASP A 138 -83.37 6.02 32.69
CA ASP A 138 -82.27 5.45 33.47
C ASP A 138 -82.40 3.93 33.68
N VAL A 139 -83.63 3.42 33.79
CA VAL A 139 -83.89 1.98 33.82
C VAL A 139 -83.53 1.33 32.49
N GLU A 140 -83.92 1.94 31.36
CA GLU A 140 -83.61 1.43 30.02
C GLU A 140 -82.10 1.48 29.72
N LYS A 141 -81.42 2.55 30.13
CA LYS A 141 -79.95 2.66 30.03
C LYS A 141 -79.23 1.58 30.83
N ARG A 142 -79.67 1.33 32.08
CA ARG A 142 -79.12 0.26 32.93
C ARG A 142 -79.30 -1.14 32.32
N LYS A 143 -80.35 -1.35 31.52
CA LYS A 143 -80.55 -2.61 30.78
C LYS A 143 -79.59 -2.78 29.60
N ARG A 144 -79.28 -1.70 28.86
CA ARG A 144 -78.42 -1.75 27.66
C ARG A 144 -76.91 -1.65 27.96
N GLU A 145 -76.52 -1.06 29.08
CA GLU A 145 -75.12 -0.95 29.50
C GLU A 145 -74.36 -2.30 29.63
N PRO A 146 -74.93 -3.39 30.19
CA PRO A 146 -74.25 -4.69 30.23
C PRO A 146 -74.04 -5.29 28.85
N GLU A 147 -75.03 -5.21 27.95
CA GLU A 147 -74.94 -5.75 26.58
C GLU A 147 -73.83 -5.06 25.77
N ALA A 148 -73.72 -3.73 25.85
CA ALA A 148 -72.67 -2.97 25.18
C ALA A 148 -71.27 -3.28 25.74
N LYS A 149 -71.16 -3.61 27.03
CA LYS A 149 -69.90 -4.02 27.65
C LYS A 149 -69.49 -5.41 27.17
N ASP A 150 -70.43 -6.36 27.05
CA ASP A 150 -70.16 -7.71 26.57
C ASP A 150 -69.67 -7.73 25.12
N GLU A 151 -70.24 -6.89 24.24
CA GLU A 151 -69.80 -6.75 22.85
C GLU A 151 -68.39 -6.17 22.73
N THR A 152 -68.05 -5.19 23.58
CA THR A 152 -66.70 -4.62 23.65
C THR A 152 -65.68 -5.63 24.18
N ILE A 153 -66.07 -6.44 25.17
CA ILE A 153 -65.21 -7.51 25.71
C ILE A 153 -64.97 -8.59 24.65
N LYS A 154 -65.99 -8.95 23.88
CA LYS A 154 -65.88 -9.93 22.79
C LYS A 154 -64.88 -9.47 21.72
N THR A 155 -65.01 -8.25 21.23
CA THR A 155 -64.10 -7.67 20.22
C THR A 155 -62.65 -7.58 20.72
N LEU A 156 -62.45 -7.14 21.97
CA LEU A 156 -61.12 -7.13 22.59
C LEU A 156 -60.51 -8.53 22.72
N ASN A 157 -61.32 -9.54 23.04
CA ASN A 157 -60.84 -10.92 23.13
C ASN A 157 -60.42 -11.45 21.75
N GLU A 158 -61.14 -11.12 20.68
CA GLU A 158 -60.76 -11.47 19.30
C GLU A 158 -59.43 -10.79 18.89
N ASP A 159 -59.27 -9.51 19.19
CA ASP A 159 -58.02 -8.77 18.95
C ASP A 159 -56.83 -9.37 19.72
N ILE A 160 -57.03 -9.73 20.99
CA ILE A 160 -56.00 -10.39 21.82
C ILE A 160 -55.58 -11.73 21.21
N GLN A 161 -56.52 -12.50 20.67
CA GLN A 161 -56.20 -13.78 20.03
C GLN A 161 -55.37 -13.58 18.75
N MET A 162 -55.73 -12.63 17.90
CA MET A 162 -54.95 -12.30 16.71
C MET A 162 -53.51 -11.89 17.07
N LEU A 163 -53.35 -11.01 18.08
CA LEU A 163 -52.03 -10.57 18.54
C LEU A 163 -51.18 -11.72 19.08
N ARG A 164 -51.79 -12.71 19.75
CA ARG A 164 -51.08 -13.91 20.21
C ARG A 164 -50.58 -14.77 19.05
N GLU A 165 -51.39 -14.94 18.02
CA GLU A 165 -50.97 -15.69 16.82
C GLU A 165 -49.86 -14.99 16.05
N GLU A 166 -49.94 -13.66 15.92
CA GLU A 166 -48.89 -12.85 15.31
C GLU A 166 -47.59 -12.90 16.11
N LEU A 167 -47.66 -12.81 17.45
CA LEU A 167 -46.50 -12.94 18.32
C LEU A 167 -45.81 -14.30 18.12
N LYS A 168 -46.59 -15.39 18.08
CA LYS A 168 -46.08 -16.74 17.84
C LYS A 168 -45.39 -16.88 16.48
N LYS A 169 -45.94 -16.25 15.43
CA LYS A 169 -45.30 -16.21 14.10
C LYS A 169 -43.97 -15.45 14.14
N HIS A 170 -43.91 -14.34 14.87
CA HIS A 170 -42.70 -13.55 15.02
C HIS A 170 -41.61 -14.32 15.79
N GLU A 171 -41.97 -15.01 16.87
CA GLU A 171 -41.04 -15.88 17.62
C GLU A 171 -40.44 -16.96 16.72
N LEU A 172 -41.25 -17.59 15.86
CA LEU A 172 -40.77 -18.59 14.90
C LEU A 172 -39.81 -17.99 13.86
N ASN A 173 -40.14 -16.81 13.32
CA ASN A 173 -39.28 -16.11 12.38
C ASN A 173 -37.96 -15.67 13.01
N LEU A 174 -38.00 -15.15 14.24
CA LEU A 174 -36.81 -14.79 14.99
C LEU A 174 -35.91 -16.00 15.21
N LYS A 175 -36.48 -17.15 15.56
CA LYS A 175 -35.73 -18.40 15.71
C LYS A 175 -35.07 -18.84 14.41
N ARG A 176 -35.77 -18.77 13.27
CA ARG A 176 -35.21 -19.07 11.95
C ARG A 176 -34.08 -18.12 11.56
N GLU A 177 -34.23 -16.82 11.84
CA GLU A 177 -33.20 -15.81 11.58
C GLU A 177 -31.97 -16.05 12.47
N GLN A 178 -32.16 -16.42 13.73
CA GLN A 178 -31.08 -16.83 14.63
C GLN A 178 -30.35 -18.09 14.12
N GLU A 179 -31.07 -19.12 13.70
CA GLU A 179 -30.48 -20.35 13.14
C GLU A 179 -29.70 -20.06 11.85
N ALA A 180 -30.25 -19.24 10.96
CA ALA A 180 -29.55 -18.81 9.74
C ALA A 180 -28.26 -18.03 10.06
N ASN A 181 -28.32 -17.13 11.04
CA ASN A 181 -27.14 -16.36 11.47
C ASN A 181 -26.05 -17.27 12.06
N VAL A 182 -26.43 -18.30 12.84
CA VAL A 182 -25.48 -19.30 13.36
C VAL A 182 -24.79 -20.05 12.22
N GLU A 183 -25.55 -20.49 11.22
CA GLU A 183 -24.99 -21.17 10.04
C GLU A 183 -24.04 -20.26 9.25
N THR A 184 -24.40 -18.99 9.04
CA THR A 184 -23.51 -18.04 8.37
C THR A 184 -22.24 -17.76 9.16
N ASN A 185 -22.34 -17.65 10.50
CA ASN A 185 -21.18 -17.45 11.35
C ASN A 185 -20.24 -18.65 11.32
N LYS A 186 -20.78 -19.86 11.25
CA LYS A 186 -19.98 -21.08 11.11
C LYS A 186 -19.18 -21.08 9.80
N LYS A 187 -19.83 -20.75 8.67
CA LYS A 187 -19.14 -20.65 7.36
C LYS A 187 -18.04 -19.59 7.36
N LEU A 188 -18.31 -18.42 7.97
CA LEU A 188 -17.31 -17.36 8.11
C LEU A 188 -16.14 -17.80 8.98
N GLN A 189 -16.38 -18.59 10.04
CA GLN A 189 -15.29 -19.14 10.86
C GLN A 189 -14.41 -20.12 10.06
N GLU A 190 -15.02 -21.01 9.27
CA GLU A 190 -14.28 -21.93 8.39
C GLU A 190 -13.46 -21.16 7.34
N GLU A 191 -13.99 -20.08 6.76
CA GLU A 191 -13.26 -19.23 5.82
C GLU A 191 -12.08 -18.50 6.50
N ILE A 192 -12.26 -17.99 7.72
CA ILE A 192 -11.19 -17.36 8.50
C ILE A 192 -10.07 -18.36 8.80
N GLU A 193 -10.42 -19.61 9.15
CA GLU A 193 -9.44 -20.67 9.41
C GLU A 193 -8.63 -21.00 8.14
N ASN A 194 -9.31 -21.20 7.01
CA ASN A 194 -8.64 -21.46 5.73
C ASN A 194 -7.71 -20.30 5.31
N LEU A 195 -8.16 -19.06 5.45
CA LEU A 195 -7.34 -17.88 5.16
C LEU A 195 -6.15 -17.76 6.12
N GLY A 196 -6.31 -18.16 7.38
CA GLY A 196 -5.23 -18.25 8.36
C GLY A 196 -4.13 -19.22 7.92
N GLU A 197 -4.51 -20.42 7.48
CA GLU A 197 -3.56 -21.41 6.98
C GLU A 197 -2.83 -20.95 5.71
N GLU A 198 -3.53 -20.28 4.78
CA GLU A 198 -2.91 -19.70 3.59
C GLU A 198 -1.91 -18.60 3.93
N MET A 199 -2.22 -17.75 4.91
CA MET A 199 -1.31 -16.73 5.40
C MET A 199 -0.04 -17.35 5.99
N GLU A 200 -0.16 -18.36 6.84
CA GLU A 200 0.99 -19.04 7.45
C GLU A 200 1.92 -19.67 6.40
N LYS A 201 1.34 -20.30 5.37
CA LYS A 201 2.12 -20.83 4.23
C LYS A 201 2.88 -19.72 3.51
N ARG A 202 2.24 -18.59 3.22
CA ARG A 202 2.88 -17.44 2.56
C ARG A 202 3.96 -16.80 3.42
N GLU A 203 3.77 -16.73 4.73
CA GLU A 203 4.80 -16.24 5.66
C GLU A 203 6.04 -17.16 5.63
N GLY A 204 5.85 -18.48 5.61
CA GLY A 204 6.94 -19.44 5.45
C GLY A 204 7.71 -19.28 4.13
N GLU A 205 7.00 -19.10 3.02
CA GLU A 205 7.63 -18.83 1.71
C GLU A 205 8.42 -17.51 1.70
N LEU A 206 7.85 -16.47 2.32
CA LEU A 206 8.48 -15.15 2.42
C LEU A 206 9.76 -15.20 3.26
N GLU A 207 9.78 -16.00 4.33
CA GLU A 207 10.98 -16.19 5.14
C GLU A 207 12.08 -16.95 4.38
N LYS A 208 11.70 -17.94 3.57
CA LYS A 208 12.64 -18.62 2.68
C LYS A 208 13.27 -17.67 1.66
N ILE A 209 12.45 -16.82 1.02
CA ILE A 209 12.92 -15.83 0.04
C ILE A 209 13.87 -14.83 0.70
N LYS A 210 13.56 -14.36 1.91
CA LYS A 210 14.46 -13.48 2.67
C LYS A 210 15.80 -14.15 2.95
N GLY A 211 15.79 -15.41 3.38
CA GLY A 211 17.01 -16.20 3.60
C GLY A 211 17.87 -16.30 2.33
N GLU A 212 17.24 -16.61 1.19
CA GLU A 212 17.93 -16.64 -0.12
C GLU A 212 18.48 -15.27 -0.53
N GLN A 213 17.77 -14.19 -0.22
CA GLN A 213 18.23 -12.83 -0.52
C GLN A 213 19.47 -12.44 0.31
N VAL A 214 19.50 -12.78 1.60
CA VAL A 214 20.68 -12.54 2.46
C VAL A 214 21.91 -13.26 1.91
N LEU A 215 21.76 -14.52 1.48
CA LEU A 215 22.87 -15.27 0.86
C LEU A 215 23.36 -14.61 -0.43
N LYS A 216 22.44 -14.13 -1.27
CA LYS A 216 22.80 -13.41 -2.50
C LYS A 216 23.54 -12.11 -2.19
N ASP A 217 23.08 -11.34 -1.19
CA ASP A 217 23.74 -10.10 -0.77
C ASP A 217 25.16 -10.37 -0.25
N GLU A 218 25.35 -11.45 0.51
CA GLU A 218 26.68 -11.85 0.96
C GLU A 218 27.60 -12.26 -0.21
N THR A 219 27.07 -13.00 -1.20
CA THR A 219 27.84 -13.34 -2.40
C THR A 219 28.18 -12.12 -3.25
N ASN A 220 27.25 -11.17 -3.39
CA ASN A 220 27.49 -9.91 -4.11
C ASN A 220 28.58 -9.09 -3.43
N LYS A 221 28.60 -9.05 -2.09
CA LYS A 221 29.66 -8.39 -1.33
C LYS A 221 31.03 -9.01 -1.61
N LYS A 222 31.14 -10.35 -1.58
CA LYS A 222 32.40 -11.06 -1.89
C LYS A 222 32.88 -10.76 -3.32
N LEU A 223 31.97 -10.76 -4.29
CA LEU A 223 32.29 -10.42 -5.68
C LEU A 223 32.73 -8.96 -5.83
N GLN A 224 32.14 -8.02 -5.10
CA GLN A 224 32.57 -6.63 -5.09
C GLN A 224 33.98 -6.47 -4.53
N GLU A 225 34.31 -7.17 -3.44
CA GLU A 225 35.66 -7.20 -2.87
C GLU A 225 36.68 -7.78 -3.87
N GLU A 226 36.33 -8.87 -4.57
CA GLU A 226 37.19 -9.45 -5.61
C GLU A 226 37.40 -8.50 -6.80
N ILE A 227 36.34 -7.85 -7.28
CA ILE A 227 36.44 -6.84 -8.35
C ILE A 227 37.35 -5.69 -7.93
N GLN A 228 37.25 -5.23 -6.69
CA GLN A 228 38.12 -4.17 -6.16
C GLN A 228 39.59 -4.62 -6.18
N ASN A 229 39.89 -5.80 -5.64
CA ASN A 229 41.25 -6.34 -5.60
C ASN A 229 41.85 -6.48 -7.00
N LEU A 230 41.07 -7.01 -7.96
CA LEU A 230 41.50 -7.12 -9.35
C LEU A 230 41.74 -5.75 -9.99
N GLY A 231 40.91 -4.75 -9.67
CA GLY A 231 41.11 -3.37 -10.11
C GLY A 231 42.44 -2.79 -9.63
N GLU A 232 42.76 -2.96 -8.35
CA GLU A 232 44.03 -2.52 -7.77
C GLU A 232 45.24 -3.24 -8.41
N GLU A 233 45.13 -4.54 -8.69
CA GLU A 233 46.17 -5.28 -9.39
C GLU A 233 46.37 -4.79 -10.84
N MET A 234 45.29 -4.48 -11.56
CA MET A 234 45.40 -3.93 -12.91
C MET A 234 46.10 -2.57 -12.90
N GLU A 235 45.71 -1.65 -12.00
CA GLU A 235 46.32 -0.32 -11.90
C GLU A 235 47.83 -0.42 -11.63
N LYS A 236 48.23 -1.36 -10.75
CA LYS A 236 49.64 -1.63 -10.50
C LYS A 236 50.37 -2.10 -11.76
N ARG A 237 49.78 -3.04 -12.52
CA ARG A 237 50.36 -3.54 -13.78
C ARG A 237 50.44 -2.45 -14.84
N GLU A 238 49.44 -1.57 -14.93
CA GLU A 238 49.48 -0.42 -15.84
C GLU A 238 50.63 0.52 -15.49
N GLY A 239 50.84 0.81 -14.20
CA GLY A 239 51.99 1.62 -13.75
C GLY A 239 53.35 0.98 -14.07
N GLU A 240 53.48 -0.35 -13.93
CA GLU A 240 54.69 -1.09 -14.34
C GLU A 240 54.90 -1.03 -15.86
N LEU A 241 53.84 -1.21 -16.65
CA LEU A 241 53.88 -1.10 -18.10
C LEU A 241 54.36 0.29 -18.56
N GLU A 242 53.87 1.35 -17.91
CA GLU A 242 54.24 2.73 -18.23
C GLU A 242 55.73 3.00 -17.95
N LYS A 243 56.27 2.46 -16.85
CA LYS A 243 57.72 2.52 -16.56
C LYS A 243 58.54 1.82 -17.63
N ILE A 244 58.14 0.61 -18.02
CA ILE A 244 58.85 -0.17 -19.07
C ILE A 244 58.84 0.60 -20.40
N LYS A 245 57.70 1.18 -20.78
CA LYS A 245 57.61 2.02 -21.99
C LYS A 245 58.55 3.22 -21.91
N GLY A 246 58.60 3.90 -20.76
CA GLY A 246 59.53 5.02 -20.54
C GLY A 246 61.01 4.60 -20.68
N GLU A 247 61.40 3.47 -20.09
CA GLU A 247 62.74 2.91 -20.25
C GLU A 247 63.06 2.53 -21.70
N GLN A 248 62.08 2.01 -22.43
CA GLN A 248 62.22 1.65 -23.84
C GLN A 248 62.50 2.89 -24.69
N VAL A 249 61.77 3.99 -24.48
CA VAL A 249 62.00 5.26 -25.19
C VAL A 249 63.43 5.77 -24.96
N LEU A 250 63.92 5.73 -23.71
CA LEU A 250 65.30 6.16 -23.40
C LEU A 250 66.36 5.28 -24.08
N LYS A 251 66.12 3.96 -24.15
CA LYS A 251 67.01 3.04 -24.88
C LYS A 251 66.98 3.32 -26.38
N ASP A 252 65.81 3.56 -26.95
CA ASP A 252 65.66 3.89 -28.37
C ASP A 252 66.39 5.21 -28.70
N GLU A 253 66.25 6.26 -27.86
CA GLU A 253 67.03 7.50 -27.99
C GLU A 253 68.54 7.25 -27.93
N THR A 254 69.00 6.38 -27.03
CA THR A 254 70.42 6.04 -26.91
C THR A 254 70.93 5.31 -28.16
N ILE A 255 70.15 4.37 -28.68
CA ILE A 255 70.43 3.66 -29.93
C ILE A 255 70.52 4.66 -31.09
N THR A 256 69.62 5.64 -31.18
CA THR A 256 69.68 6.66 -32.23
C THR A 256 70.98 7.47 -32.17
N LYS A 257 71.41 7.91 -30.97
CA LYS A 257 72.68 8.65 -30.79
C LYS A 257 73.90 7.81 -31.18
N LEU A 258 73.95 6.55 -30.77
CA LEU A 258 75.04 5.65 -31.13
C LEU A 258 75.09 5.41 -32.64
N ASN A 259 73.94 5.25 -33.29
CA ASN A 259 73.87 5.10 -34.75
C ASN A 259 74.38 6.36 -35.48
N GLU A 260 74.06 7.56 -34.99
CA GLU A 260 74.60 8.81 -35.54
C GLU A 260 76.12 8.90 -35.37
N GLU A 261 76.66 8.48 -34.22
CA GLU A 261 78.10 8.47 -33.94
C GLU A 261 78.85 7.45 -34.81
N ILE A 262 78.31 6.23 -34.95
CA ILE A 262 78.82 5.22 -35.88
C ILE A 262 78.85 5.75 -37.31
N LYS A 263 77.80 6.48 -37.73
CA LYS A 263 77.75 7.09 -39.06
C LYS A 263 78.86 8.11 -39.24
N LYS A 264 79.06 9.03 -38.28
CA LYS A 264 80.15 10.02 -38.31
C LYS A 264 81.53 9.37 -38.38
N LEU A 265 81.80 8.39 -37.51
CA LEU A 265 83.06 7.65 -37.54
C LEU A 265 83.26 6.92 -38.87
N GLY A 266 82.19 6.36 -39.44
CA GLY A 266 82.23 5.76 -40.78
C GLY A 266 82.60 6.75 -41.88
N GLU A 267 82.05 7.97 -41.84
CA GLU A 267 82.40 9.06 -42.75
C GLU A 267 83.85 9.52 -42.58
N GLU A 268 84.33 9.69 -41.34
CA GLU A 268 85.72 10.05 -41.02
C GLU A 268 86.72 9.02 -41.55
N LEU A 269 86.41 7.73 -41.37
CA LEU A 269 87.27 6.62 -41.81
C LEU A 269 87.32 6.53 -43.35
N GLN A 270 86.26 6.94 -44.06
CA GLN A 270 86.31 7.10 -45.52
C GLN A 270 87.18 8.28 -45.94
N MET A 271 87.10 9.41 -45.23
CA MET A 271 87.94 10.59 -45.49
C MET A 271 89.42 10.32 -45.23
N GLU A 272 89.76 9.58 -44.17
CA GLU A 272 91.14 9.17 -43.85
C GLU A 272 91.69 8.19 -44.90
N LYS A 273 90.88 7.26 -45.39
CA LYS A 273 91.24 6.39 -46.53
C LYS A 273 91.50 7.16 -47.82
N HIS A 274 90.82 8.29 -48.04
CA HIS A 274 91.07 9.17 -49.18
C HIS A 274 92.27 10.13 -48.96
N GLY A 275 92.67 10.39 -47.71
CA GLY A 275 93.79 11.26 -47.33
C GLY A 275 95.14 10.54 -47.14
N LEU A 276 95.16 9.21 -47.07
CA LEU A 276 96.39 8.42 -47.15
C LEU A 276 97.02 8.58 -48.55
N PRO A 277 98.32 8.96 -48.65
CA PRO A 277 99.02 8.84 -49.93
C PRO A 277 98.95 7.38 -50.36
N GLU A 278 98.73 7.10 -51.65
CA GLU A 278 98.82 5.73 -52.20
C GLU A 278 100.12 5.07 -51.72
N ILE A 279 100.05 4.30 -50.64
CA ILE A 279 101.17 3.52 -50.14
C ILE A 279 101.29 2.35 -51.10
N MET A 280 102.11 2.58 -52.14
CA MET A 280 102.79 1.61 -52.99
C MET A 280 101.87 0.55 -53.61
N SER A 281 101.52 0.72 -54.89
CA SER A 281 100.92 -0.36 -55.67
C SER A 281 101.75 -1.64 -55.52
N ASN A 282 101.06 -2.79 -55.42
CA ASN A 282 101.67 -4.10 -55.21
C ASN A 282 102.80 -4.42 -56.23
N SER A 283 102.75 -3.78 -57.42
CA SER A 283 103.81 -3.88 -58.43
C SER A 283 105.16 -3.28 -58.00
N THR A 284 105.15 -2.28 -57.12
CA THR A 284 106.36 -1.58 -56.66
C THR A 284 107.04 -2.35 -55.53
N LEU A 285 106.25 -2.95 -54.63
CA LEU A 285 106.76 -3.88 -53.62
C LEU A 285 107.32 -5.16 -54.26
N GLN A 286 106.66 -5.69 -55.30
CA GLN A 286 107.16 -6.87 -56.03
C GLN A 286 108.51 -6.59 -56.71
N LYS A 287 108.67 -5.43 -57.35
CA LYS A 287 109.94 -5.02 -57.98
C LYS A 287 111.08 -4.82 -56.97
N ALA A 288 110.77 -4.44 -55.72
CA ALA A 288 111.77 -4.32 -54.66
C ALA A 288 112.20 -5.70 -54.14
N VAL A 289 111.27 -6.65 -54.04
CA VAL A 289 111.57 -8.05 -53.68
C VAL A 289 112.40 -8.75 -54.76
N ASP A 290 112.14 -8.49 -56.04
CA ASP A 290 112.89 -9.09 -57.15
C ASP A 290 114.36 -8.62 -57.20
N ARG A 291 114.63 -7.40 -56.70
CA ARG A 291 115.97 -6.79 -56.64
C ARG A 291 116.82 -7.22 -55.43
N LEU A 292 116.29 -8.05 -54.54
CA LEU A 292 117.06 -8.56 -53.40
C LEU A 292 118.14 -9.57 -53.87
N PRO A 293 119.33 -9.56 -53.25
CA PRO A 293 120.36 -10.57 -53.49
C PRO A 293 119.85 -11.98 -53.15
N GLU A 294 120.24 -12.99 -53.94
CA GLU A 294 119.79 -14.39 -53.79
C GLU A 294 120.06 -14.98 -52.39
N TRP A 295 121.14 -14.56 -51.71
CA TRP A 295 121.42 -15.00 -50.34
C TRP A 295 120.37 -14.54 -49.33
N LEU A 296 119.68 -13.43 -49.61
CA LEU A 296 118.64 -12.86 -48.75
C LEU A 296 117.28 -13.50 -49.04
N LYS A 297 117.00 -13.82 -50.31
CA LYS A 297 115.81 -14.60 -50.71
C LYS A 297 115.83 -16.01 -50.11
N SER A 298 117.00 -16.63 -50.00
CA SER A 298 117.17 -17.95 -49.38
C SER A 298 116.95 -17.96 -47.85
N ILE A 299 117.05 -16.83 -47.17
CA ILE A 299 116.77 -16.70 -45.72
C ILE A 299 115.29 -16.43 -45.47
N MET A 300 114.63 -15.75 -46.40
CA MET A 300 113.19 -15.45 -46.35
C MET A 300 112.30 -16.61 -46.81
N ALA A 301 112.87 -17.69 -47.35
CA ALA A 301 112.12 -18.89 -47.68
C ALA A 301 111.62 -19.58 -46.38
N PRO A 302 110.30 -19.79 -46.21
CA PRO A 302 109.76 -20.35 -44.97
C PRO A 302 110.26 -21.78 -44.73
N LYS A 303 110.88 -22.01 -43.57
CA LYS A 303 111.17 -23.37 -43.06
C LYS A 303 109.84 -24.08 -42.74
N GLY A 304 109.77 -25.35 -43.13
CA GLY A 304 108.54 -26.13 -43.20
C GLY A 304 107.69 -26.23 -41.93
N ALA A 305 106.39 -26.30 -42.19
CA ALA A 305 105.28 -26.95 -41.49
C ALA A 305 105.45 -27.33 -40.01
N VAL A 306 104.58 -26.76 -39.18
CA VAL A 306 104.00 -27.47 -38.03
C VAL A 306 102.48 -27.40 -38.15
N THR A 307 101.91 -28.59 -38.29
CA THR A 307 100.50 -28.99 -38.22
C THR A 307 99.85 -28.53 -36.91
N GLY A 308 98.61 -28.03 -36.96
CA GLY A 308 97.87 -27.63 -35.76
C GLY A 308 96.39 -27.40 -36.00
N ALA A 309 95.67 -28.52 -36.15
CA ALA A 309 94.27 -28.78 -35.82
C ALA A 309 93.24 -27.63 -35.88
N GLU A 310 92.34 -27.76 -36.86
CA GLU A 310 90.93 -27.36 -36.76
C GLU A 310 90.27 -28.07 -35.55
N LEU A 311 89.57 -27.29 -34.73
CA LEU A 311 88.45 -27.79 -33.93
C LEU A 311 87.28 -26.83 -34.16
N GLY A 312 86.29 -27.33 -34.90
CA GLY A 312 84.93 -26.84 -34.82
C GLY A 312 84.21 -27.46 -33.63
N VAL A 313 83.41 -26.64 -32.94
CA VAL A 313 81.98 -26.76 -32.58
C VAL A 313 81.69 -25.59 -31.64
#